data_AF-A0A1H0QRZ6-F1
#
_entry.id   AF-A0A1H0QRZ6-F1
#
_cell.length_a   1.000
_cell.length_b   1.000
_cell.length_c   1.000
_cell.angle_alpha   90.00
_cell.angle_beta   90.00
_cell.angle_gamma   90.00
#
_symmetry.space_group_name_H-M   'P 1'
#
loop_
_entity.id
_entity.type
_entity.pdbx_description
1 polymer ?
#
loop_
_entity_poly.entity_id
_entity_poly.type
_entity_poly.pdbx_seq_one_letter_code
_entity_poly.pdbx_strand_id
1 'polypeptide(L)'
;MSTAILTGQPVPGSSIEGDLRSLGYDVRVAADPSDAETLLAQVPSDQRVALVDARFVGHLHALRLGLTDPRFPIAAIPGAVTAQSAGRQALTRAMARENSAGGGTALAVDSLADRIVTALADDGTDIHRVELGSLVAAVPADPQARNEARQAVAAVDDEAVRLKSAVKSRDGFFTTHFISPYSRYIARWCARRGLTPNQVTTASLLTALIAAGCAATGTRGGFVAAGVLLIASFVLDCVDGQIARYSLQYSTLGAWLDATFDRAKEYAYYAGLALGAARGGDDVWALALGAMILQTCRHVVDFSFNEANHDATANTSPTAALSGRLDSVGWTVWIRRMIVLPIGERWAMIAVLTAATTPRITFYALLIGCAFAATYTTAGRVLRSLTRKAKRTDRAAQALADLADSGPLTELIVRFLPGPVRRTAPLSAAAGAVAVVLAAWLWGPAWQVVLVAGLYVLLSAEAVSHPLKGALDWLIPPFFRAAEYCTVLVLAAKADVNGALPAAFGLVAAVAYHHYDTVYRIRGNAGASPAWLVRAIGGHEGRTLLVAVLAAALTASQFTVALTVLAVAVALVVLVESIRFWVSAGAPAVHDEGEPA
;
A
#
# COMPACT_ATOMS: atom_id res chain seq x y z
N MET A 1 20.13 -7.42 -22.19
CA MET A 1 18.81 -7.62 -22.84
C MET A 1 18.25 -8.94 -22.33
N SER A 2 16.94 -9.09 -22.17
CA SER A 2 16.37 -10.37 -21.72
C SER A 2 16.55 -11.44 -22.81
N THR A 3 16.81 -12.70 -22.43
CA THR A 3 16.97 -13.81 -23.39
C THR A 3 15.84 -14.82 -23.24
N ALA A 4 15.24 -15.28 -24.34
CA ALA A 4 14.28 -16.38 -24.36
C ALA A 4 14.90 -17.57 -25.11
N ILE A 5 14.91 -18.74 -24.47
CA ILE A 5 15.41 -19.99 -25.04
C ILE A 5 14.19 -20.83 -25.42
N LEU A 6 13.99 -21.02 -26.73
CA LEU A 6 12.97 -21.91 -27.28
C LEU A 6 13.47 -23.35 -27.18
N THR A 7 12.67 -24.20 -26.54
CA THR A 7 13.00 -25.61 -26.29
C THR A 7 12.07 -26.52 -27.08
N GLY A 8 12.62 -27.56 -27.71
CA GLY A 8 11.86 -28.51 -28.51
C GLY A 8 11.90 -28.20 -30.01
N GLN A 9 11.22 -29.04 -30.81
CA GLN A 9 11.28 -28.94 -32.27
C GLN A 9 10.53 -27.69 -32.78
N PRO A 10 11.13 -26.89 -33.69
CA PRO A 10 10.45 -25.75 -34.31
C PRO A 10 9.16 -26.19 -35.01
N VAL A 11 8.06 -25.47 -34.77
CA VAL A 11 6.79 -25.77 -35.43
C VAL A 11 6.54 -24.78 -36.57
N PRO A 12 6.38 -25.25 -37.83
CA PRO A 12 6.09 -24.38 -38.97
C PRO A 12 4.86 -23.50 -38.75
N GLY A 13 4.98 -22.20 -39.08
CA GLY A 13 3.91 -21.22 -38.90
C GLY A 13 3.56 -20.92 -37.44
N SER A 14 4.48 -21.16 -36.50
CA SER A 14 4.37 -20.66 -35.12
C SER A 14 4.70 -19.16 -35.06
N SER A 15 3.92 -18.37 -34.31
CA SER A 15 4.18 -16.95 -34.08
C SER A 15 5.16 -16.69 -32.94
N ILE A 16 5.50 -17.73 -32.15
CA ILE A 16 6.17 -17.61 -30.84
C ILE A 16 7.48 -16.80 -30.89
N GLU A 17 8.29 -16.98 -31.92
CA GLU A 17 9.56 -16.28 -32.07
C GLU A 17 9.35 -14.77 -32.30
N GLY A 18 8.36 -14.41 -33.13
CA GLY A 18 7.96 -13.02 -33.35
C GLY A 18 7.33 -12.40 -32.10
N ASP A 19 6.49 -13.17 -31.40
CA ASP A 19 5.85 -12.75 -30.16
C ASP A 19 6.89 -12.44 -29.08
N LEU A 20 7.88 -13.33 -28.87
CA LEU A 20 8.97 -13.12 -27.90
C LEU A 20 9.84 -11.91 -28.26
N ARG A 21 10.19 -11.73 -29.55
CA ARG A 21 10.92 -10.54 -30.01
C ARG A 21 10.12 -9.25 -29.79
N SER A 22 8.81 -9.27 -30.00
CA SER A 22 7.93 -8.11 -29.75
C SER A 22 7.87 -7.74 -28.27
N LEU A 23 8.13 -8.69 -27.37
CA LEU A 23 8.28 -8.48 -25.93
C LEU A 23 9.71 -8.05 -25.52
N GLY A 24 10.62 -7.87 -26.47
CA GLY A 24 11.99 -7.39 -26.24
C GLY A 24 12.99 -8.48 -25.85
N TYR A 25 12.71 -9.75 -26.14
CA TYR A 25 13.65 -10.84 -25.93
C TYR A 25 14.59 -11.04 -27.12
N ASP A 26 15.86 -11.31 -26.83
CA ASP A 26 16.75 -12.03 -27.74
C ASP A 26 16.36 -13.51 -27.73
N VAL A 27 16.05 -14.09 -28.88
CA VAL A 27 15.51 -15.46 -28.98
C VAL A 27 16.60 -16.41 -29.45
N ARG A 28 16.88 -17.43 -28.64
CA ARG A 28 17.80 -18.53 -28.93
C ARG A 28 17.03 -19.84 -29.00
N VAL A 29 17.46 -20.78 -29.82
CA VAL A 29 16.79 -22.08 -29.99
C VAL A 29 17.73 -23.17 -29.47
N ALA A 30 17.21 -24.02 -28.59
CA ALA A 30 17.92 -25.17 -28.06
C ALA A 30 17.50 -26.43 -28.82
N ALA A 31 18.47 -27.22 -29.29
CA ALA A 31 18.19 -28.48 -29.99
C ALA A 31 17.64 -29.56 -29.04
N ASP A 32 18.12 -29.58 -27.80
CA ASP A 32 17.76 -30.53 -26.76
C ASP A 32 17.92 -29.90 -25.34
N PRO A 33 17.54 -30.60 -24.25
CA PRO A 33 17.67 -30.07 -22.89
C PRO A 33 19.10 -29.72 -22.46
N SER A 34 20.12 -30.42 -22.97
CA SER A 34 21.53 -30.14 -22.63
C SER A 34 22.03 -28.87 -23.33
N ASP A 35 21.61 -28.65 -24.56
CA ASP A 35 21.84 -27.38 -25.27
C ASP A 35 21.10 -26.23 -24.58
N ALA A 36 19.87 -26.46 -24.09
CA ALA A 36 19.13 -25.46 -23.31
C ALA A 36 19.85 -25.06 -22.01
N GLU A 37 20.44 -26.02 -21.30
CA GLU A 37 21.29 -25.76 -20.12
C GLU A 37 22.54 -24.94 -20.48
N THR A 38 23.19 -25.27 -21.60
CA THR A 38 24.37 -24.55 -22.09
C THR A 38 24.04 -23.11 -22.44
N LEU A 39 22.96 -22.88 -23.19
CA LEU A 39 22.47 -21.55 -23.53
C LEU A 39 22.05 -20.77 -22.28
N LEU A 40 21.42 -21.44 -21.31
CA LEU A 40 21.05 -20.84 -20.03
C LEU A 40 22.29 -20.36 -19.24
N ALA A 41 23.37 -21.12 -19.25
CA ALA A 41 24.63 -20.76 -18.59
C ALA A 41 25.36 -19.59 -19.27
N GLN A 42 25.18 -19.41 -20.58
CA GLN A 42 25.75 -18.29 -21.34
C GLN A 42 25.04 -16.95 -21.11
N VAL A 43 23.79 -16.96 -20.63
CA VAL A 43 23.06 -15.74 -20.30
C VAL A 43 23.58 -15.17 -18.97
N PRO A 44 24.05 -13.90 -18.93
CA PRO A 44 24.53 -13.27 -17.71
C PRO A 44 23.54 -13.39 -16.54
N SER A 45 24.05 -13.60 -15.31
CA SER A 45 23.22 -13.87 -14.13
C SER A 45 22.41 -12.66 -13.65
N ASP A 46 22.79 -11.45 -14.07
CA ASP A 46 22.07 -10.21 -13.82
C ASP A 46 20.90 -9.99 -14.81
N GLN A 47 20.80 -10.80 -15.86
CA GLN A 47 19.78 -10.67 -16.89
C GLN A 47 18.62 -11.65 -16.70
N ARG A 48 17.42 -11.22 -17.11
CA ARG A 48 16.24 -12.07 -17.17
C ARG A 48 16.39 -13.11 -18.28
N VAL A 49 16.01 -14.35 -17.97
CA VAL A 49 15.92 -15.43 -18.95
C VAL A 49 14.52 -16.06 -18.94
N ALA A 50 14.07 -16.58 -20.08
CA ALA A 50 12.87 -17.39 -20.21
C ALA A 50 13.17 -18.70 -20.94
N LEU A 51 12.52 -19.77 -20.53
CA LEU A 51 12.47 -21.05 -21.25
C LEU A 51 11.04 -21.22 -21.75
N VAL A 52 10.88 -21.47 -23.05
CA VAL A 52 9.56 -21.51 -23.70
C VAL A 52 9.49 -22.70 -24.65
N ASP A 53 8.46 -23.53 -24.55
CA ASP A 53 8.27 -24.65 -25.48
C ASP A 53 7.94 -24.13 -26.89
N ALA A 54 8.65 -24.62 -27.91
CA ALA A 54 8.47 -24.20 -29.30
C ALA A 54 7.07 -24.51 -29.86
N ARG A 55 6.34 -25.45 -29.23
CA ARG A 55 4.96 -25.80 -29.59
C ARG A 55 3.92 -24.87 -28.98
N PHE A 56 4.31 -23.94 -28.10
CA PHE A 56 3.40 -23.03 -27.40
C PHE A 56 2.37 -22.39 -28.36
N VAL A 57 1.10 -22.42 -27.95
CA VAL A 57 0.00 -21.70 -28.59
C VAL A 57 -0.74 -20.93 -27.49
N GLY A 58 -0.82 -19.62 -27.64
CA GLY A 58 -1.47 -18.78 -26.66
C GLY A 58 -1.50 -17.31 -27.08
N HIS A 59 -2.04 -16.48 -26.20
CA HIS A 59 -2.11 -15.04 -26.41
C HIS A 59 -0.76 -14.36 -26.14
N LEU A 60 -0.45 -13.31 -26.90
CA LEU A 60 0.70 -12.45 -26.62
C LEU A 60 0.62 -11.85 -25.21
N HIS A 61 -0.56 -11.47 -24.74
CA HIS A 61 -0.73 -10.97 -23.38
C HIS A 61 -0.44 -12.04 -22.32
N ALA A 62 -0.74 -13.32 -22.56
CA ALA A 62 -0.39 -14.41 -21.64
C ALA A 62 1.13 -14.54 -21.48
N LEU A 63 1.87 -14.52 -22.60
CA LEU A 63 3.34 -14.46 -22.58
C LEU A 63 3.84 -13.19 -21.88
N ARG A 64 3.21 -12.04 -22.13
CA ARG A 64 3.55 -10.79 -21.45
C ARG A 64 3.43 -10.93 -19.93
N LEU A 65 2.30 -11.44 -19.42
CA LEU A 65 2.08 -11.65 -17.99
C LEU A 65 3.07 -12.68 -17.40
N GLY A 66 3.25 -13.81 -18.08
CA GLY A 66 4.12 -14.91 -17.64
C GLY A 66 5.60 -14.60 -17.67
N LEU A 67 6.05 -13.75 -18.59
CA LEU A 67 7.48 -13.59 -18.87
C LEU A 67 8.03 -12.22 -18.46
N THR A 68 7.23 -11.15 -18.50
CA THR A 68 7.75 -9.77 -18.38
C THR A 68 7.42 -9.07 -17.08
N ASP A 69 6.58 -9.64 -16.20
CA ASP A 69 6.25 -9.00 -14.92
C ASP A 69 7.51 -8.82 -14.06
N PRO A 70 7.87 -7.58 -13.65
CA PRO A 70 9.05 -7.29 -12.86
C PRO A 70 8.88 -7.61 -11.36
N ARG A 71 7.68 -7.91 -10.89
CA ARG A 71 7.42 -8.11 -9.45
C ARG A 71 7.87 -9.47 -8.93
N PHE A 72 7.89 -10.48 -9.80
CA PHE A 72 8.14 -11.86 -9.40
C PHE A 72 9.53 -12.32 -9.84
N PRO A 73 10.39 -12.79 -8.92
CA PRO A 73 11.71 -13.33 -9.26
C PRO A 73 11.62 -14.50 -10.24
N ILE A 74 10.60 -15.35 -10.09
CA ILE A 74 10.30 -16.48 -10.99
C ILE A 74 8.80 -16.49 -11.25
N ALA A 75 8.42 -16.63 -12.51
CA ALA A 75 7.03 -16.76 -12.92
C ALA A 75 6.86 -17.83 -14.00
N ALA A 76 5.67 -18.43 -14.05
CA ALA A 76 5.37 -19.50 -14.98
C ALA A 76 3.93 -19.44 -15.50
N ILE A 77 3.78 -19.87 -16.75
CA ILE A 77 2.53 -20.22 -17.44
C ILE A 77 2.72 -21.60 -18.10
N PRO A 78 1.65 -22.30 -18.49
CA PRO A 78 1.81 -23.57 -19.20
C PRO A 78 2.77 -23.45 -20.39
N GLY A 79 3.83 -24.26 -20.39
CA GLY A 79 4.84 -24.26 -21.45
C GLY A 79 5.91 -23.17 -21.39
N ALA A 80 5.91 -22.31 -20.37
CA ALA A 80 6.92 -21.27 -20.25
C ALA A 80 7.24 -20.89 -18.80
N VAL A 81 8.54 -20.70 -18.52
CA VAL A 81 9.03 -20.23 -17.22
C VAL A 81 10.07 -19.13 -17.42
N THR A 82 10.02 -18.09 -16.58
CA THR A 82 11.02 -17.01 -16.58
C THR A 82 11.66 -16.86 -15.21
N ALA A 83 12.92 -16.44 -15.19
CA ALA A 83 13.62 -16.04 -13.98
C ALA A 83 14.32 -14.69 -14.19
N GLN A 84 14.10 -13.77 -13.25
CA GLN A 84 14.91 -12.57 -13.06
C GLN A 84 16.22 -12.91 -12.34
N SER A 85 17.13 -11.95 -12.22
CA SER A 85 18.43 -12.11 -11.56
C SER A 85 18.33 -12.82 -10.19
N ALA A 86 17.39 -12.41 -9.34
CA ALA A 86 17.15 -13.03 -8.03
C ALA A 86 16.70 -14.51 -8.10
N GLY A 87 16.05 -14.92 -9.19
CA GLY A 87 15.59 -16.28 -9.43
C GLY A 87 16.55 -17.16 -10.25
N ARG A 88 17.60 -16.58 -10.85
CA ARG A 88 18.48 -17.29 -11.81
C ARG A 88 19.13 -18.53 -11.19
N GLN A 89 19.61 -18.43 -9.96
CA GLN A 89 20.30 -19.55 -9.31
C GLN A 89 19.36 -20.74 -9.06
N ALA A 90 18.10 -20.49 -8.69
CA ALA A 90 17.12 -21.56 -8.53
C ALA A 90 16.81 -22.21 -9.89
N LEU A 91 16.59 -21.41 -10.93
CA LEU A 91 16.33 -21.92 -12.29
C LEU A 91 17.49 -22.78 -12.82
N THR A 92 18.73 -22.33 -12.67
CA THR A 92 19.90 -23.11 -13.12
C THR A 92 20.04 -24.43 -12.37
N ARG A 93 19.79 -24.46 -11.05
CA ARG A 93 19.82 -25.70 -10.27
C ARG A 93 18.72 -26.68 -10.71
N ALA A 94 17.51 -26.18 -10.96
CA ALA A 94 16.41 -26.99 -11.45
C ALA A 94 16.71 -27.57 -12.84
N MET A 95 17.27 -26.77 -13.76
CA MET A 95 17.69 -27.23 -15.09
C MET A 95 18.76 -28.33 -15.00
N ALA A 96 19.81 -28.12 -14.20
CA ALA A 96 20.88 -29.10 -14.05
C ALA A 96 20.38 -30.42 -13.47
N ARG A 97 19.41 -30.38 -12.54
CA ARG A 97 18.78 -31.59 -11.99
C ARG A 97 17.95 -32.33 -13.04
N GLU A 98 17.12 -31.62 -13.79
CA GLU A 98 16.32 -32.20 -14.88
C GLU A 98 17.21 -32.88 -15.92
N ASN A 99 18.36 -32.27 -16.27
CA ASN A 99 19.30 -32.87 -17.22
C ASN A 99 20.05 -34.07 -16.62
N SER A 100 20.42 -34.01 -15.33
CA SER A 100 21.14 -35.08 -14.61
C SER A 100 20.25 -36.30 -14.28
N ALA A 101 18.95 -36.10 -14.10
CA ALA A 101 17.97 -37.17 -13.86
C ALA A 101 17.80 -38.10 -15.09
N GLY A 102 18.44 -37.76 -16.22
CA GLY A 102 18.72 -38.67 -17.31
C GLY A 102 17.48 -39.29 -17.92
N GLY A 103 16.64 -38.50 -18.62
CA GLY A 103 15.65 -38.98 -19.60
C GLY A 103 14.86 -40.24 -19.20
N GLY A 104 14.59 -40.44 -17.91
CA GLY A 104 14.05 -41.68 -17.39
C GLY A 104 12.60 -41.82 -17.80
N THR A 105 12.35 -42.55 -18.88
CA THR A 105 11.19 -43.42 -19.20
C THR A 105 9.83 -43.11 -18.55
N ALA A 106 9.47 -41.84 -18.36
CA ALA A 106 8.11 -41.39 -18.25
C ALA A 106 7.72 -40.92 -19.65
N LEU A 107 6.61 -41.44 -20.17
CA LEU A 107 5.96 -40.94 -21.39
C LEU A 107 5.80 -39.40 -21.26
N ALA A 108 6.76 -38.62 -21.76
CA ALA A 108 6.84 -37.20 -21.46
C ALA A 108 5.83 -36.43 -22.32
N VAL A 109 4.58 -36.40 -21.86
CA VAL A 109 3.51 -35.56 -22.41
C VAL A 109 3.80 -34.08 -22.11
N ASP A 110 4.59 -33.78 -21.09
CA ASP A 110 4.84 -32.42 -20.57
C ASP A 110 6.08 -31.74 -21.17
N SER A 111 6.05 -30.40 -21.28
CA SER A 111 7.16 -29.59 -21.80
C SER A 111 8.37 -29.56 -20.85
N LEU A 112 9.56 -29.22 -21.38
CA LEU A 112 10.74 -29.00 -20.53
C LEU A 112 10.51 -27.87 -19.51
N ALA A 113 9.81 -26.80 -19.92
CA ALA A 113 9.47 -25.69 -19.04
C ALA A 113 8.59 -26.15 -17.86
N ASP A 114 7.56 -26.97 -18.12
CA ASP A 114 6.66 -27.46 -17.07
C ASP A 114 7.36 -28.42 -16.09
N ARG A 115 8.30 -29.25 -16.58
CA ARG A 115 9.14 -30.09 -15.71
C ARG A 115 10.03 -29.27 -14.80
N ILE A 116 10.67 -28.22 -15.33
CA ILE A 116 11.49 -27.29 -14.53
C ILE A 116 10.64 -26.58 -13.47
N VAL A 117 9.40 -26.19 -13.80
CA VAL A 117 8.47 -25.61 -12.81
C VAL A 117 8.16 -26.60 -11.69
N THR A 118 7.98 -27.89 -12.00
CA THR A 118 7.82 -28.95 -11.00
C THR A 118 9.07 -29.08 -10.13
N ALA A 119 10.27 -29.16 -10.73
CA ALA A 119 11.53 -29.25 -10.00
C ALA A 119 11.78 -28.04 -9.08
N LEU A 120 11.44 -26.83 -9.53
CA LEU A 120 11.51 -25.62 -8.71
C LEU A 120 10.55 -25.67 -7.51
N ALA A 121 9.34 -26.21 -7.71
CA ALA A 121 8.35 -26.35 -6.65
C ALA A 121 8.79 -27.40 -5.62
N ASP A 122 9.38 -28.51 -6.07
CA ASP A 122 9.95 -29.56 -5.20
C ASP A 122 11.12 -29.02 -4.36
N ASP A 123 11.86 -28.02 -4.87
CA ASP A 123 12.90 -27.30 -4.14
C ASP A 123 12.36 -26.27 -3.12
N GLY A 124 11.03 -26.12 -3.02
CA GLY A 124 10.40 -25.11 -2.18
C GLY A 124 10.64 -23.68 -2.67
N THR A 125 10.96 -23.51 -3.96
CA THR A 125 11.12 -22.18 -4.55
C THR A 125 9.75 -21.55 -4.74
N ASP A 126 9.59 -20.29 -4.34
CA ASP A 126 8.35 -19.54 -4.58
C ASP A 126 8.25 -19.19 -6.07
N ILE A 127 7.20 -19.71 -6.73
CA ILE A 127 6.96 -19.54 -8.17
C ILE A 127 5.63 -18.84 -8.33
N HIS A 128 5.64 -17.68 -8.98
CA HIS A 128 4.41 -17.02 -9.34
C HIS A 128 3.73 -17.71 -10.53
N ARG A 129 2.66 -18.46 -10.26
CA ARG A 129 1.80 -19.05 -11.30
C ARG A 129 0.76 -18.04 -11.71
N VAL A 130 0.82 -17.59 -12.97
CA VAL A 130 -0.06 -16.53 -13.45
C VAL A 130 -1.49 -17.04 -13.64
N GLU A 131 -2.47 -16.35 -13.06
CA GLU A 131 -3.88 -16.59 -13.34
C GLU A 131 -4.27 -15.98 -14.69
N LEU A 132 -4.48 -16.83 -15.70
CA LEU A 132 -4.74 -16.39 -17.07
C LEU A 132 -6.21 -16.05 -17.36
N GLY A 133 -7.14 -16.53 -16.54
CA GLY A 133 -8.58 -16.31 -16.74
C GLY A 133 -9.05 -16.83 -18.11
N SER A 134 -9.51 -15.92 -18.98
CA SER A 134 -9.94 -16.26 -20.34
C SER A 134 -8.78 -16.33 -21.35
N LEU A 135 -7.55 -15.95 -20.98
CA LEU A 135 -6.41 -16.05 -21.87
C LEU A 135 -5.99 -17.51 -22.02
N VAL A 136 -5.73 -17.90 -23.26
CA VAL A 136 -5.19 -19.22 -23.62
C VAL A 136 -3.66 -19.20 -23.54
N ALA A 137 -3.10 -20.23 -22.89
CA ALA A 137 -1.70 -20.63 -22.96
C ALA A 137 -1.65 -22.17 -22.88
N ALA A 138 -1.13 -22.82 -23.91
CA ALA A 138 -1.08 -24.27 -23.99
C ALA A 138 0.15 -24.76 -24.77
N VAL A 139 0.53 -26.02 -24.52
CA VAL A 139 1.53 -26.76 -25.30
C VAL A 139 0.82 -27.96 -25.94
N PRO A 140 0.26 -27.81 -27.15
CA PRO A 140 -0.50 -28.89 -27.79
C PRO A 140 0.39 -30.10 -28.12
N ALA A 141 -0.09 -31.30 -27.79
CA ALA A 141 0.62 -32.55 -28.05
C ALA A 141 0.48 -33.04 -29.51
N ASP A 142 -0.61 -32.66 -30.19
CA ASP A 142 -0.94 -33.10 -31.54
C ASP A 142 -1.53 -31.97 -32.42
N PRO A 143 -1.65 -32.17 -33.75
CA PRO A 143 -2.21 -31.16 -34.66
C PRO A 143 -3.66 -30.76 -34.36
N GLN A 144 -4.48 -31.65 -33.82
CA GLN A 144 -5.89 -31.39 -33.51
C GLN A 144 -5.99 -30.44 -32.30
N ALA A 145 -5.31 -30.76 -31.20
CA ALA A 145 -5.19 -29.92 -30.02
C ALA A 145 -4.58 -28.55 -30.38
N ARG A 146 -3.64 -28.50 -31.34
CA ARG A 146 -3.06 -27.24 -31.83
C ARG A 146 -4.09 -26.37 -32.55
N ASN A 147 -4.94 -26.97 -33.38
CA ASN A 147 -6.01 -26.26 -34.06
C ASN A 147 -7.07 -25.75 -33.07
N GLU A 148 -7.46 -26.57 -32.10
CA GLU A 148 -8.37 -26.18 -31.01
C GLU A 148 -7.81 -25.01 -30.19
N ALA A 149 -6.53 -25.06 -29.79
CA ALA A 149 -5.88 -23.97 -29.09
C ALA A 149 -5.85 -22.68 -29.93
N ARG A 150 -5.61 -22.77 -31.24
CA ARG A 150 -5.66 -21.61 -32.15
C ARG A 150 -7.06 -21.02 -32.28
N GLN A 151 -8.09 -21.86 -32.35
CA GLN A 151 -9.49 -21.41 -32.36
C GLN A 151 -9.86 -20.73 -31.03
N ALA A 152 -9.40 -21.28 -29.91
CA ALA A 152 -9.61 -20.69 -28.60
C ALA A 152 -8.91 -19.33 -28.45
N VAL A 153 -7.70 -19.16 -29.02
CA VAL A 153 -7.02 -17.85 -29.09
C VAL A 153 -7.83 -16.87 -29.94
N ALA A 154 -8.31 -17.28 -31.12
CA ALA A 154 -9.10 -16.41 -32.00
C ALA A 154 -10.46 -16.01 -31.41
N ALA A 155 -11.01 -16.79 -30.48
CA ALA A 155 -12.29 -16.54 -29.83
C ALA A 155 -12.25 -15.46 -28.75
N VAL A 156 -11.05 -15.05 -28.30
CA VAL A 156 -10.87 -14.12 -27.18
C VAL A 156 -10.21 -12.82 -27.68
N ASP A 157 -10.83 -11.69 -27.37
CA ASP A 157 -10.24 -10.37 -27.63
C ASP A 157 -9.17 -10.05 -26.56
N ASP A 158 -7.91 -10.24 -26.94
CA ASP A 158 -6.73 -10.00 -26.10
C ASP A 158 -6.70 -8.58 -25.50
N GLU A 159 -7.08 -7.57 -26.29
CA GLU A 159 -7.06 -6.17 -25.86
C GLU A 159 -8.20 -5.87 -24.90
N ALA A 160 -9.39 -6.47 -25.10
CA ALA A 160 -10.49 -6.35 -24.16
C ALA A 160 -10.15 -6.98 -22.80
N VAL A 161 -9.48 -8.13 -22.80
CA VAL A 161 -8.99 -8.77 -21.57
C VAL A 161 -7.97 -7.88 -20.88
N ARG A 162 -7.01 -7.33 -21.62
CA ARG A 162 -5.97 -6.42 -21.11
C ARG A 162 -6.56 -5.14 -20.50
N LEU A 163 -7.57 -4.56 -21.13
CA LEU A 163 -8.29 -3.39 -20.59
C LEU A 163 -9.08 -3.73 -19.32
N LYS A 164 -9.64 -4.94 -19.24
CA LYS A 164 -10.38 -5.40 -18.07
C LYS A 164 -9.44 -5.69 -16.90
N SER A 165 -8.30 -6.34 -17.14
CA SER A 165 -7.29 -6.65 -16.12
C SER A 165 -6.55 -5.42 -15.62
N ALA A 166 -6.52 -4.33 -16.41
CA ALA A 166 -5.97 -3.04 -15.97
C ALA A 166 -6.78 -2.40 -14.82
N VAL A 167 -8.06 -2.71 -14.69
CA VAL A 167 -8.93 -2.21 -13.62
C VAL A 167 -8.78 -3.10 -12.38
N LYS A 168 -8.60 -2.48 -11.21
CA LYS A 168 -8.45 -3.20 -9.95
C LYS A 168 -9.76 -3.92 -9.59
N SER A 169 -9.67 -5.21 -9.28
CA SER A 169 -10.84 -6.08 -9.05
C SER A 169 -11.64 -5.73 -7.78
N ARG A 170 -11.01 -5.02 -6.83
CA ARG A 170 -11.54 -4.70 -5.50
C ARG A 170 -11.69 -3.20 -5.26
N ASP A 171 -12.05 -2.47 -6.29
CA ASP A 171 -12.37 -1.06 -6.16
C ASP A 171 -13.67 -0.81 -5.39
N GLY A 172 -13.77 0.41 -4.85
CA GLY A 172 -15.01 0.95 -4.29
C GLY A 172 -16.13 1.02 -5.33
N PHE A 173 -17.37 1.13 -4.86
CA PHE A 173 -18.54 1.34 -5.69
C PHE A 173 -18.37 2.55 -6.62
N PHE A 174 -17.93 3.69 -6.08
CA PHE A 174 -17.79 4.91 -6.87
C PHE A 174 -16.75 4.73 -7.99
N THR A 175 -15.55 4.23 -7.65
CA THR A 175 -14.50 3.98 -8.62
C THR A 175 -14.96 2.99 -9.69
N THR A 176 -15.58 1.88 -9.29
CA THR A 176 -16.01 0.82 -10.22
C THR A 176 -17.05 1.31 -11.23
N HIS A 177 -18.04 2.09 -10.78
CA HIS A 177 -19.19 2.45 -11.61
C HIS A 177 -19.10 3.84 -12.25
N PHE A 178 -18.35 4.77 -11.66
CA PHE A 178 -18.29 6.16 -12.12
C PHE A 178 -16.92 6.58 -12.67
N ILE A 179 -15.86 5.77 -12.50
CA ILE A 179 -14.50 6.13 -12.96
C ILE A 179 -13.97 5.07 -13.93
N SER A 180 -13.83 3.83 -13.47
CA SER A 180 -13.28 2.69 -14.22
C SER A 180 -13.91 2.39 -15.59
N PRO A 181 -15.21 2.67 -15.86
CA PRO A 181 -15.78 2.40 -17.17
C PRO A 181 -15.10 3.16 -18.31
N TYR A 182 -14.63 4.40 -18.07
CA TYR A 182 -13.96 5.23 -19.07
C TYR A 182 -12.46 5.43 -18.80
N SER A 183 -12.01 5.44 -17.54
CA SER A 183 -10.61 5.73 -17.20
C SER A 183 -9.64 4.71 -17.81
N ARG A 184 -10.03 3.43 -17.92
CA ARG A 184 -9.23 2.39 -18.60
C ARG A 184 -8.91 2.73 -20.07
N TYR A 185 -9.80 3.44 -20.75
CA TYR A 185 -9.55 3.88 -22.13
C TYR A 185 -8.61 5.08 -22.18
N ILE A 186 -8.66 5.95 -21.16
CA ILE A 186 -7.67 7.02 -20.97
C ILE A 186 -6.30 6.40 -20.68
N ALA A 187 -6.21 5.41 -19.80
CA ALA A 187 -4.98 4.67 -19.52
C ALA A 187 -4.37 4.06 -20.79
N ARG A 188 -5.19 3.41 -21.61
CA ARG A 188 -4.74 2.93 -22.92
C ARG A 188 -4.25 4.06 -23.83
N TRP A 189 -4.97 5.17 -23.90
CA TRP A 189 -4.55 6.32 -24.71
C TRP A 189 -3.19 6.86 -24.25
N CYS A 190 -3.00 7.02 -22.93
CA CYS A 190 -1.74 7.43 -22.33
C CYS A 190 -0.60 6.44 -22.64
N ALA A 191 -0.85 5.13 -22.43
CA ALA A 191 0.13 4.08 -22.70
C ALA A 191 0.56 4.05 -24.17
N ARG A 192 -0.37 4.22 -25.11
CA ARG A 192 -0.08 4.29 -26.56
C ARG A 192 0.71 5.55 -26.95
N ARG A 193 0.66 6.61 -26.15
CA ARG A 193 1.46 7.83 -26.32
C ARG A 193 2.80 7.79 -25.59
N GLY A 194 3.12 6.67 -24.92
CA GLY A 194 4.37 6.52 -24.17
C GLY A 194 4.41 7.30 -22.86
N LEU A 195 3.26 7.76 -22.34
CA LEU A 195 3.20 8.38 -21.02
C LEU A 195 3.41 7.32 -19.93
N THR A 196 4.34 7.57 -19.01
CA THR A 196 4.67 6.64 -17.93
C THR A 196 3.70 6.80 -16.75
N PRO A 197 3.47 5.77 -15.92
CA PRO A 197 2.66 5.88 -14.70
C PRO A 197 3.05 7.10 -13.84
N ASN A 198 4.35 7.26 -13.54
CA ASN A 198 4.85 8.35 -12.70
C ASN A 198 4.55 9.77 -13.25
N GLN A 199 4.48 9.93 -14.58
CA GLN A 199 4.12 11.23 -15.18
C GLN A 199 2.65 11.54 -14.92
N VAL A 200 1.78 10.54 -15.02
CA VAL A 200 0.35 10.67 -14.75
C VAL A 200 0.09 10.85 -13.26
N THR A 201 0.79 10.13 -12.38
CA THR A 201 0.75 10.33 -10.91
C THR A 201 1.15 11.75 -10.53
N THR A 202 2.19 12.30 -11.17
CA THR A 202 2.61 13.69 -10.98
C THR A 202 1.55 14.68 -11.47
N ALA A 203 0.92 14.42 -12.62
CA ALA A 203 -0.18 15.24 -13.13
C ALA A 203 -1.41 15.20 -12.19
N SER A 204 -1.70 14.04 -11.60
CA SER A 204 -2.74 13.85 -10.58
C SER A 204 -2.46 14.74 -9.36
N LEU A 205 -1.24 14.72 -8.83
CA LEU A 205 -0.83 15.59 -7.71
C LEU A 205 -0.97 17.07 -8.05
N LEU A 206 -0.42 17.51 -9.20
CA LEU A 206 -0.50 18.92 -9.60
C LEU A 206 -1.96 19.39 -9.73
N THR A 207 -2.82 18.55 -10.29
CA THR A 207 -4.26 18.84 -10.41
C THR A 207 -4.91 19.00 -9.04
N ALA A 208 -4.59 18.14 -8.06
CA ALA A 208 -5.09 18.27 -6.70
C ALA A 208 -4.56 19.51 -5.96
N LEU A 209 -3.30 19.89 -6.18
CA LEU A 209 -2.74 21.11 -5.60
C LEU A 209 -3.41 22.36 -6.16
N ILE A 210 -3.73 22.37 -7.46
CA ILE A 210 -4.55 23.43 -8.08
C ILE A 210 -5.96 23.40 -7.46
N ALA A 211 -6.57 22.23 -7.28
CA ALA A 211 -7.88 22.10 -6.62
C ALA A 211 -7.87 22.68 -5.19
N ALA A 212 -6.84 22.36 -4.40
CA ALA A 212 -6.63 22.92 -3.07
C ALA A 212 -6.43 24.45 -3.11
N GLY A 213 -5.70 24.97 -4.10
CA GLY A 213 -5.55 26.41 -4.35
C GLY A 213 -6.87 27.08 -4.70
N CYS A 214 -7.71 26.45 -5.52
CA CYS A 214 -9.06 26.92 -5.82
C CYS A 214 -9.94 26.96 -4.56
N ALA A 215 -9.91 25.91 -3.73
CA ALA A 215 -10.62 25.88 -2.45
C ALA A 215 -10.14 26.98 -1.51
N ALA A 216 -8.82 27.22 -1.46
CA ALA A 216 -8.22 28.26 -0.63
C ALA A 216 -8.71 29.66 -0.98
N THR A 217 -9.20 29.94 -2.19
CA THR A 217 -9.76 31.27 -2.53
C THR A 217 -10.91 31.68 -1.62
N GLY A 218 -11.64 30.74 -1.02
CA GLY A 218 -12.80 31.02 -0.18
C GLY A 218 -14.04 31.50 -0.96
N THR A 219 -13.99 31.48 -2.29
CA THR A 219 -15.11 31.93 -3.14
C THR A 219 -15.95 30.75 -3.59
N ARG A 220 -17.23 31.01 -3.92
CA ARG A 220 -18.10 29.93 -4.41
C ARG A 220 -17.60 29.31 -5.72
N GLY A 221 -17.15 30.14 -6.66
CA GLY A 221 -16.53 29.67 -7.90
C GLY A 221 -15.28 28.83 -7.64
N GLY A 222 -14.45 29.24 -6.69
CA GLY A 222 -13.28 28.48 -6.25
C GLY A 222 -13.61 27.12 -5.66
N PHE A 223 -14.65 27.02 -4.83
CA PHE A 223 -15.10 25.72 -4.30
C PHE A 223 -15.67 24.79 -5.38
N VAL A 224 -16.43 25.32 -6.34
CA VAL A 224 -16.91 24.52 -7.48
C VAL A 224 -15.75 24.00 -8.32
N ALA A 225 -14.79 24.88 -8.66
CA ALA A 225 -13.59 24.48 -9.38
C ALA A 225 -12.77 23.43 -8.60
N ALA A 226 -12.63 23.59 -7.28
CA ALA A 226 -11.95 22.63 -6.42
C ALA A 226 -12.60 21.25 -6.48
N GLY A 227 -13.92 21.16 -6.37
CA GLY A 227 -14.64 19.88 -6.45
C GLY A 227 -14.46 19.19 -7.80
N VAL A 228 -14.56 19.93 -8.90
CA VAL A 228 -14.35 19.37 -10.26
C VAL A 228 -12.91 18.89 -10.44
N LEU A 229 -11.94 19.70 -10.05
CA LEU A 229 -10.52 19.36 -10.17
C LEU A 229 -10.13 18.21 -9.24
N LEU A 230 -10.78 18.06 -8.08
CA LEU A 230 -10.57 16.93 -7.18
C LEU A 230 -10.97 15.61 -7.85
N ILE A 231 -12.12 15.57 -8.54
CA ILE A 231 -12.54 14.39 -9.31
C ILE A 231 -11.59 14.16 -10.49
N ALA A 232 -11.18 15.21 -11.21
CA ALA A 232 -10.23 15.08 -12.31
C ALA A 232 -8.88 14.50 -11.84
N SER A 233 -8.37 14.96 -10.70
CA SER A 233 -7.19 14.39 -10.04
C SER A 233 -7.40 12.91 -9.72
N PHE A 234 -8.54 12.55 -9.11
CA PHE A 234 -8.85 11.15 -8.79
C PHE A 234 -8.96 10.24 -10.02
N VAL A 235 -9.45 10.75 -11.15
CA VAL A 235 -9.44 10.03 -12.43
C VAL A 235 -8.01 9.76 -12.88
N LEU A 236 -7.13 10.76 -12.84
CA LEU A 236 -5.71 10.61 -13.23
C LEU A 236 -4.99 9.60 -12.32
N ASP A 237 -5.31 9.60 -11.04
CA ASP A 237 -4.84 8.64 -10.05
C ASP A 237 -5.24 7.20 -10.39
N CYS A 238 -6.50 6.99 -10.79
CA CYS A 238 -6.91 5.66 -11.26
C CYS A 238 -6.19 5.28 -12.55
N VAL A 239 -5.91 6.26 -13.42
CA VAL A 239 -5.27 6.05 -14.72
C VAL A 239 -3.80 5.63 -14.57
N ASP A 240 -3.04 6.15 -13.61
CA ASP A 240 -1.63 5.78 -13.47
C ASP A 240 -1.43 4.29 -13.13
N GLY A 241 -2.22 3.76 -12.19
CA GLY A 241 -2.18 2.37 -11.79
C GLY A 241 -2.77 1.48 -12.88
N GLN A 242 -3.76 1.97 -13.63
CA GLN A 242 -4.24 1.28 -14.83
C GLN A 242 -3.18 1.22 -15.92
N ILE A 243 -2.35 2.26 -16.13
CA ILE A 243 -1.22 2.22 -17.07
C ILE A 243 -0.18 1.21 -16.59
N ALA A 244 0.15 1.21 -15.30
CA ALA A 244 1.10 0.27 -14.71
C ALA A 244 0.67 -1.18 -14.94
N ARG A 245 -0.61 -1.51 -14.69
CA ARG A 245 -1.19 -2.83 -14.94
C ARG A 245 -1.31 -3.17 -16.43
N TYR A 246 -1.81 -2.22 -17.23
CA TYR A 246 -1.98 -2.39 -18.67
C TYR A 246 -0.63 -2.63 -19.36
N SER A 247 0.43 -1.95 -18.95
CA SER A 247 1.75 -2.01 -19.59
C SER A 247 2.78 -2.86 -18.85
N LEU A 248 2.42 -3.45 -17.71
CA LEU A 248 3.33 -4.11 -16.74
C LEU A 248 4.53 -3.24 -16.34
N GLN A 249 4.32 -1.92 -16.28
CA GLN A 249 5.32 -0.94 -15.86
C GLN A 249 5.21 -0.70 -14.35
N TYR A 250 5.55 -1.71 -13.56
CA TYR A 250 5.60 -1.61 -12.10
C TYR A 250 6.99 -1.15 -11.64
N SER A 251 7.02 -0.31 -10.61
CA SER A 251 8.26 0.13 -9.99
C SER A 251 8.04 0.48 -8.52
N THR A 252 9.09 0.32 -7.72
CA THR A 252 9.09 0.69 -6.29
C THR A 252 8.87 2.17 -6.09
N LEU A 253 9.64 2.97 -6.83
CA LEU A 253 9.52 4.40 -6.82
C LEU A 253 8.10 4.83 -7.22
N GLY A 254 7.51 4.19 -8.24
CA GLY A 254 6.13 4.45 -8.64
C GLY A 254 5.11 4.11 -7.55
N ALA A 255 5.24 2.95 -6.90
CA ALA A 255 4.37 2.56 -5.77
C ALA A 255 4.49 3.53 -4.58
N TRP A 256 5.70 3.96 -4.26
CA TRP A 256 5.95 4.93 -3.20
C TRP A 256 5.45 6.34 -3.55
N LEU A 257 5.64 6.80 -4.80
CA LEU A 257 5.15 8.08 -5.28
C LEU A 257 3.63 8.13 -5.23
N ASP A 258 2.95 7.10 -5.73
CA ASP A 258 1.50 6.94 -5.67
C ASP A 258 1.01 7.08 -4.22
N ALA A 259 1.50 6.20 -3.34
CA ALA A 259 1.22 6.21 -1.91
C ALA A 259 1.44 7.56 -1.20
N THR A 260 2.56 8.22 -1.50
CA THR A 260 2.95 9.51 -0.90
C THR A 260 2.05 10.63 -1.40
N PHE A 261 1.84 10.71 -2.71
CA PHE A 261 1.04 11.76 -3.33
C PHE A 261 -0.41 11.62 -2.89
N ASP A 262 -0.90 10.40 -2.67
CA ASP A 262 -2.20 10.13 -2.10
C ASP A 262 -2.47 10.83 -0.76
N ARG A 263 -1.49 10.85 0.13
CA ARG A 263 -1.57 11.57 1.41
C ARG A 263 -1.38 13.07 1.21
N ALA A 264 -0.42 13.47 0.37
CA ALA A 264 -0.15 14.88 0.09
C ALA A 264 -1.38 15.59 -0.50
N LYS A 265 -2.07 14.97 -1.47
CA LYS A 265 -3.28 15.51 -2.10
C LYS A 265 -4.39 15.72 -1.06
N GLU A 266 -4.63 14.73 -0.20
CA GLU A 266 -5.65 14.78 0.85
C GLU A 266 -5.38 15.92 1.84
N TYR A 267 -4.15 16.01 2.37
CA TYR A 267 -3.79 17.03 3.35
C TYR A 267 -3.78 18.42 2.74
N ALA A 268 -3.29 18.56 1.51
CA ALA A 268 -3.34 19.83 0.79
C ALA A 268 -4.78 20.29 0.56
N TYR A 269 -5.69 19.37 0.19
CA TYR A 269 -7.10 19.71 -0.03
C TYR A 269 -7.80 20.14 1.27
N TYR A 270 -7.55 19.44 2.39
CA TYR A 270 -8.07 19.85 3.70
C TYR A 270 -7.54 21.22 4.14
N ALA A 271 -6.24 21.48 3.95
CA ALA A 271 -5.64 22.78 4.23
C ALA A 271 -6.22 23.88 3.33
N GLY A 272 -6.45 23.59 2.05
CA GLY A 272 -7.09 24.51 1.10
C GLY A 272 -8.52 24.88 1.53
N LEU A 273 -9.32 23.89 1.92
CA LEU A 273 -10.66 24.13 2.47
C LEU A 273 -10.62 24.98 3.75
N ALA A 274 -9.73 24.66 4.68
CA ALA A 274 -9.60 25.37 5.95
C ALA A 274 -9.15 26.83 5.74
N LEU A 275 -8.18 27.06 4.86
CA LEU A 275 -7.72 28.39 4.49
C LEU A 275 -8.82 29.20 3.79
N GLY A 276 -9.57 28.58 2.88
CA GLY A 276 -10.68 29.23 2.19
C GLY A 276 -11.81 29.61 3.12
N ALA A 277 -12.16 28.74 4.07
CA ALA A 277 -13.16 29.02 5.10
C ALA A 277 -12.73 30.16 6.03
N ALA A 278 -11.48 30.14 6.51
CA ALA A 278 -10.93 31.16 7.40
C ALA A 278 -10.94 32.57 6.77
N ARG A 279 -10.72 32.67 5.46
CA ARG A 279 -10.85 33.94 4.71
C ARG A 279 -12.28 34.49 4.70
N GLY A 280 -13.27 33.61 4.76
CA GLY A 280 -14.69 33.96 4.91
C GLY A 280 -15.13 34.16 6.37
N GLY A 281 -14.20 34.12 7.33
CA GLY A 281 -14.49 34.24 8.76
C GLY A 281 -14.93 32.94 9.45
N ASP A 282 -14.90 31.81 8.76
CA ASP A 282 -15.30 30.50 9.29
C ASP A 282 -14.05 29.65 9.62
N ASP A 283 -13.59 29.66 10.88
CA ASP A 283 -12.44 28.84 11.28
C ASP A 283 -12.83 27.36 11.42
N VAL A 284 -12.27 26.54 10.54
CA VAL A 284 -12.48 25.08 10.49
C VAL A 284 -11.15 24.31 10.59
N TRP A 285 -10.04 24.94 10.98
CA TRP A 285 -8.74 24.26 11.07
C TRP A 285 -8.75 23.09 12.07
N ALA A 286 -9.47 23.22 13.17
CA ALA A 286 -9.66 22.11 14.12
C ALA A 286 -10.42 20.93 13.49
N LEU A 287 -11.40 21.20 12.62
CA LEU A 287 -12.13 20.16 11.89
C LEU A 287 -11.24 19.48 10.83
N ALA A 288 -10.45 20.27 10.11
CA ALA A 288 -9.49 19.76 9.12
C ALA A 288 -8.41 18.87 9.77
N LEU A 289 -7.84 19.32 10.89
CA LEU A 289 -6.89 18.55 11.67
C LEU A 289 -7.55 17.29 12.26
N GLY A 290 -8.75 17.42 12.84
CA GLY A 290 -9.52 16.27 13.33
C GLY A 290 -9.79 15.22 12.25
N ALA A 291 -10.11 15.65 11.02
CA ALA A 291 -10.37 14.75 9.90
C ALA A 291 -9.09 14.00 9.48
N MET A 292 -7.95 14.69 9.41
CA MET A 292 -6.64 14.08 9.14
C MET A 292 -6.26 13.05 10.23
N ILE A 293 -6.48 13.39 11.51
CA ILE A 293 -6.19 12.51 12.64
C ILE A 293 -7.03 11.24 12.55
N LEU A 294 -8.35 11.41 12.39
CA LEU A 294 -9.28 10.28 12.31
C LEU A 294 -8.95 9.36 11.13
N GLN A 295 -8.66 9.92 9.96
CA GLN A 295 -8.27 9.13 8.79
C GLN A 295 -6.96 8.38 9.02
N THR A 296 -5.96 9.05 9.63
CA THR A 296 -4.65 8.45 9.88
C THR A 296 -4.74 7.33 10.93
N CYS A 297 -5.45 7.55 12.03
CA CYS A 297 -5.69 6.51 13.03
C CYS A 297 -6.42 5.31 12.43
N ARG A 298 -7.43 5.54 11.58
CA ARG A 298 -8.15 4.47 10.88
C ARG A 298 -7.22 3.66 9.98
N HIS A 299 -6.40 4.30 9.17
CA HIS A 299 -5.43 3.60 8.32
C HIS A 299 -4.41 2.81 9.15
N VAL A 300 -3.90 3.36 10.25
CA VAL A 300 -2.97 2.64 11.13
C VAL A 300 -3.65 1.44 11.80
N VAL A 301 -4.95 1.52 12.13
CA VAL A 301 -5.75 0.35 12.55
C VAL A 301 -5.83 -0.69 11.43
N ASP A 302 -6.08 -0.27 10.19
CA ASP A 302 -6.08 -1.16 9.02
C ASP A 302 -4.75 -1.90 8.89
N PHE A 303 -3.64 -1.16 8.84
CA PHE A 303 -2.31 -1.72 8.65
C PHE A 303 -1.88 -2.61 9.81
N SER A 304 -2.02 -2.14 11.06
CA SER A 304 -1.57 -2.90 12.23
C SER A 304 -2.32 -4.22 12.37
N PHE A 305 -3.63 -4.24 12.08
CA PHE A 305 -4.39 -5.49 12.13
C PHE A 305 -3.98 -6.46 11.01
N ASN A 306 -3.80 -5.97 9.79
CA ASN A 306 -3.44 -6.83 8.65
C ASN A 306 -2.02 -7.39 8.82
N GLU A 307 -1.06 -6.56 9.21
CA GLU A 307 0.32 -7.02 9.47
C GLU A 307 0.39 -8.02 10.63
N ALA A 308 -0.38 -7.77 11.70
CA ALA A 308 -0.46 -8.69 12.84
C ALA A 308 -1.03 -10.07 12.47
N ASN A 309 -1.69 -10.20 11.32
CA ASN A 309 -2.31 -11.44 10.85
C ASN A 309 -1.73 -11.95 9.52
N HIS A 310 -0.71 -11.29 8.94
CA HIS A 310 -0.19 -11.58 7.61
C HIS A 310 0.24 -13.05 7.46
N ASP A 311 0.99 -13.57 8.45
CA ASP A 311 1.48 -14.96 8.46
C ASP A 311 0.72 -15.84 9.46
N ALA A 312 -0.44 -15.40 9.94
CA ALA A 312 -1.15 -16.10 11.00
C ALA A 312 -1.91 -17.31 10.46
N THR A 313 -1.52 -18.51 10.88
CA THR A 313 -2.31 -19.72 10.67
C THR A 313 -3.57 -19.67 11.54
N ALA A 314 -4.75 -19.54 10.93
CA ALA A 314 -6.02 -19.44 11.64
C ALA A 314 -6.97 -20.59 11.30
N ASN A 315 -7.71 -21.07 12.31
CA ASN A 315 -8.86 -21.96 12.11
C ASN A 315 -10.05 -21.18 11.54
N THR A 316 -10.98 -21.88 10.87
CA THR A 316 -12.23 -21.32 10.36
C THR A 316 -13.06 -20.73 11.52
N SER A 317 -13.57 -19.51 11.35
CA SER A 317 -14.37 -18.81 12.37
C SER A 317 -15.84 -18.70 11.95
N PRO A 318 -16.80 -18.71 12.90
CA PRO A 318 -18.23 -18.49 12.60
C PRO A 318 -18.52 -17.17 11.87
N THR A 319 -17.72 -16.15 12.15
CA THR A 319 -17.75 -14.84 11.48
C THR A 319 -17.36 -14.91 10.00
N ALA A 320 -16.43 -15.80 9.62
CA ALA A 320 -16.05 -16.00 8.22
C ALA A 320 -17.19 -16.70 7.46
N ALA A 321 -17.86 -17.67 8.09
CA ALA A 321 -19.04 -18.33 7.52
C ALA A 321 -20.22 -17.36 7.32
N LEU A 322 -20.43 -16.43 8.26
CA LEU A 322 -21.44 -15.37 8.12
C LEU A 322 -21.11 -14.40 6.98
N SER A 323 -19.84 -13.98 6.87
CA SER A 323 -19.39 -13.14 5.75
C SER A 323 -19.67 -13.82 4.40
N GLY A 324 -19.29 -15.09 4.26
CA GLY A 324 -19.53 -15.86 3.03
C GLY A 324 -21.01 -16.01 2.69
N ARG A 325 -21.90 -16.13 3.70
CA ARG A 325 -23.35 -16.16 3.48
C ARG A 325 -23.90 -14.82 2.99
N LEU A 326 -23.40 -13.69 3.52
CA LEU A 326 -23.80 -12.36 3.07
C LEU A 326 -23.27 -12.04 1.68
N ASP A 327 -22.05 -12.50 1.35
CA ASP A 327 -21.42 -12.28 0.04
C ASP A 327 -22.18 -12.99 -1.10
N SER A 328 -23.03 -13.98 -0.78
CA SER A 328 -23.94 -14.61 -1.75
C SER A 328 -25.05 -13.67 -2.25
N VAL A 329 -25.28 -12.54 -1.57
CA VAL A 329 -26.27 -11.52 -1.92
C VAL A 329 -25.56 -10.28 -2.49
N GLY A 330 -25.44 -10.22 -3.82
CA GLY A 330 -24.54 -9.29 -4.52
C GLY A 330 -24.66 -7.79 -4.20
N TRP A 331 -25.85 -7.27 -3.85
CA TRP A 331 -26.01 -5.86 -3.48
C TRP A 331 -25.42 -5.53 -2.09
N THR A 332 -25.39 -6.51 -1.18
CA THR A 332 -24.85 -6.32 0.18
C THR A 332 -23.32 -6.14 0.17
N VAL A 333 -22.64 -6.68 -0.85
CA VAL A 333 -21.20 -6.49 -1.06
C VAL A 333 -20.88 -5.02 -1.29
N TRP A 334 -21.67 -4.33 -2.12
CA TRP A 334 -21.46 -2.92 -2.43
C TRP A 334 -21.73 -2.02 -1.23
N ILE A 335 -22.79 -2.28 -0.47
CA ILE A 335 -23.05 -1.55 0.78
C ILE A 335 -21.91 -1.74 1.77
N ARG A 336 -21.43 -2.97 1.96
CA ARG A 336 -20.31 -3.24 2.87
C ARG A 336 -19.04 -2.50 2.44
N ARG A 337 -18.76 -2.46 1.13
CA ARG A 337 -17.63 -1.69 0.57
C ARG A 337 -17.82 -0.18 0.81
N MET A 338 -19.02 0.37 0.60
CA MET A 338 -19.30 1.78 0.81
C MET A 338 -19.28 2.21 2.27
N ILE A 339 -19.73 1.36 3.21
CA ILE A 339 -19.72 1.64 4.66
C ILE A 339 -18.31 1.95 5.17
N VAL A 340 -17.32 1.33 4.57
CA VAL A 340 -15.90 1.53 4.91
C VAL A 340 -15.37 2.87 4.37
N LEU A 341 -16.19 3.65 3.67
CA LEU A 341 -15.88 4.93 3.04
C LEU A 341 -14.51 4.91 2.32
N PRO A 342 -14.37 4.08 1.25
CA PRO A 342 -13.13 3.99 0.49
C PRO A 342 -12.77 5.32 -0.17
N ILE A 343 -11.55 5.38 -0.73
CA ILE A 343 -11.01 6.59 -1.37
C ILE A 343 -12.01 7.16 -2.39
N GLY A 344 -12.54 6.36 -3.32
CA GLY A 344 -13.46 6.87 -4.35
C GLY A 344 -14.73 7.53 -3.78
N GLU A 345 -15.42 6.86 -2.85
CA GLU A 345 -16.62 7.37 -2.19
C GLU A 345 -16.34 8.64 -1.40
N ARG A 346 -15.21 8.65 -0.68
CA ARG A 346 -14.78 9.78 0.14
C ARG A 346 -14.45 11.00 -0.73
N TRP A 347 -13.73 10.80 -1.81
CA TRP A 347 -13.36 11.87 -2.74
C TRP A 347 -14.58 12.41 -3.48
N ALA A 348 -15.52 11.53 -3.87
CA ALA A 348 -16.80 11.95 -4.44
C ALA A 348 -17.61 12.80 -3.45
N MET A 349 -17.74 12.34 -2.21
CA MET A 349 -18.43 13.08 -1.15
C MET A 349 -17.78 14.44 -0.90
N ILE A 350 -16.46 14.50 -0.73
CA ILE A 350 -15.72 15.74 -0.51
C ILE A 350 -15.89 16.69 -1.70
N ALA A 351 -15.73 16.22 -2.93
CA ALA A 351 -15.86 17.02 -4.14
C ALA A 351 -17.25 17.65 -4.25
N VAL A 352 -18.29 16.82 -4.13
CA VAL A 352 -19.68 17.27 -4.25
C VAL A 352 -20.04 18.23 -3.12
N LEU A 353 -19.72 17.91 -1.86
CA LEU A 353 -20.03 18.78 -0.74
C LEU A 353 -19.22 20.09 -0.76
N THR A 354 -17.97 20.06 -1.21
CA THR A 354 -17.19 21.28 -1.41
C THR A 354 -17.89 22.18 -2.43
N ALA A 355 -18.26 21.62 -3.59
CA ALA A 355 -18.89 22.36 -4.67
C ALA A 355 -20.33 22.79 -4.36
N ALA A 356 -21.04 22.07 -3.48
CA ALA A 356 -22.46 22.28 -3.18
C ALA A 356 -22.72 23.01 -1.86
N THR A 357 -21.80 23.00 -0.90
CA THR A 357 -22.06 23.46 0.48
C THR A 357 -20.91 24.33 1.02
N THR A 358 -20.62 24.28 2.32
CA THR A 358 -19.50 24.99 2.96
C THR A 358 -18.40 24.02 3.39
N PRO A 359 -17.15 24.50 3.57
CA PRO A 359 -16.07 23.68 4.13
C PRO A 359 -16.44 23.02 5.46
N ARG A 360 -17.14 23.74 6.36
CA ARG A 360 -17.62 23.21 7.65
C ARG A 360 -18.54 22.00 7.48
N ILE A 361 -19.55 22.09 6.60
CA ILE A 361 -20.46 20.96 6.31
C ILE A 361 -19.69 19.79 5.71
N THR A 362 -18.75 20.08 4.80
CA THR A 362 -17.88 19.07 4.18
C THR A 362 -17.08 18.31 5.24
N PHE A 363 -16.46 19.02 6.20
CA PHE A 363 -15.72 18.39 7.28
C PHE A 363 -16.62 17.65 8.27
N TYR A 364 -17.81 18.14 8.60
CA TYR A 364 -18.74 17.38 9.45
C TYR A 364 -19.16 16.07 8.80
N ALA A 365 -19.54 16.10 7.52
CA ALA A 365 -19.88 14.88 6.79
C ALA A 365 -18.71 13.89 6.74
N LEU A 366 -17.50 14.40 6.48
CA LEU A 366 -16.28 13.61 6.48
C LEU A 366 -15.99 12.99 7.85
N LEU A 367 -16.02 13.77 8.93
CA LEU A 367 -15.78 13.29 10.29
C LEU A 367 -16.81 12.24 10.71
N ILE A 368 -18.09 12.47 10.46
CA ILE A 368 -19.17 11.53 10.79
C ILE A 368 -19.00 10.23 9.99
N GLY A 369 -18.79 10.34 8.67
CA GLY A 369 -18.59 9.18 7.80
C GLY A 369 -17.35 8.37 8.17
N CYS A 370 -16.21 9.02 8.37
CA CYS A 370 -14.98 8.36 8.79
C CYS A 370 -15.09 7.76 10.20
N ALA A 371 -15.79 8.40 11.14
CA ALA A 371 -15.97 7.88 12.49
C ALA A 371 -16.85 6.63 12.51
N PHE A 372 -17.92 6.63 11.72
CA PHE A 372 -18.76 5.46 11.51
C PHE A 372 -17.94 4.31 10.88
N ALA A 373 -17.21 4.61 9.80
CA ALA A 373 -16.38 3.62 9.11
C ALA A 373 -15.27 3.06 10.02
N ALA A 374 -14.60 3.90 10.81
CA ALA A 374 -13.59 3.50 11.78
C ALA A 374 -14.17 2.63 12.90
N THR A 375 -15.34 2.99 13.44
CA THR A 375 -16.02 2.20 14.47
C THR A 375 -16.42 0.83 13.93
N TYR A 376 -17.05 0.78 12.75
CA TYR A 376 -17.49 -0.45 12.10
C TYR A 376 -16.32 -1.42 11.84
N THR A 377 -15.24 -0.93 11.23
CA THR A 377 -14.06 -1.76 10.89
C THR A 377 -13.29 -2.20 12.13
N THR A 378 -13.07 -1.30 13.09
CA THR A 378 -12.34 -1.59 14.33
C THR A 378 -13.11 -2.59 15.19
N ALA A 379 -14.42 -2.41 15.37
CA ALA A 379 -15.25 -3.34 16.14
C ALA A 379 -15.24 -4.75 15.52
N GLY A 380 -15.39 -4.85 14.20
CA GLY A 380 -15.29 -6.12 13.49
C GLY A 380 -13.93 -6.81 13.65
N ARG A 381 -12.84 -6.04 13.65
CA ARG A 381 -11.48 -6.56 13.88
C ARG A 381 -11.23 -6.98 15.31
N VAL A 382 -11.64 -6.20 16.31
CA VAL A 382 -11.57 -6.58 17.72
C VAL A 382 -12.33 -7.89 17.95
N LEU A 383 -13.54 -8.01 17.40
CA LEU A 383 -14.31 -9.25 17.46
C LEU A 383 -13.56 -10.42 16.81
N ARG A 384 -12.98 -10.23 15.62
CA ARG A 384 -12.15 -11.26 14.95
C ARG A 384 -10.93 -11.65 15.78
N SER A 385 -10.24 -10.69 16.39
CA SER A 385 -9.06 -10.94 17.22
C SER A 385 -9.37 -11.68 18.52
N LEU A 386 -10.53 -11.42 19.13
CA LEU A 386 -10.96 -12.11 20.34
C LEU A 386 -11.53 -13.51 20.07
N THR A 387 -12.10 -13.72 18.88
CA THR A 387 -12.74 -15.00 18.51
C THR A 387 -11.80 -15.97 17.79
N ARG A 388 -10.78 -15.49 17.07
CA ARG A 388 -9.78 -16.34 16.40
C ARG A 388 -8.58 -16.61 17.31
N LYS A 389 -8.27 -17.89 17.54
CA LYS A 389 -7.00 -18.32 18.14
C LYS A 389 -5.91 -18.34 17.06
N ALA A 390 -5.43 -17.16 16.69
CA ALA A 390 -4.30 -17.00 15.77
C ALA A 390 -2.98 -16.97 16.56
N LYS A 391 -1.98 -17.73 16.12
CA LYS A 391 -0.62 -17.63 16.64
C LYS A 391 0.16 -16.64 15.77
N ARG A 392 0.62 -15.54 16.36
CA ARG A 392 1.38 -14.49 15.65
C ARG A 392 2.87 -14.79 15.61
N THR A 393 3.50 -14.46 14.49
CA THR A 393 4.92 -14.66 14.23
C THR A 393 5.78 -13.59 14.90
N ASP A 394 7.09 -13.85 15.03
CA ASP A 394 8.06 -12.84 15.49
C ASP A 394 8.16 -11.67 14.52
N ARG A 395 8.06 -11.93 13.21
CA ARG A 395 7.99 -10.89 12.18
C ARG A 395 6.82 -9.93 12.43
N ALA A 396 5.62 -10.45 12.65
CA ALA A 396 4.44 -9.63 12.92
C ALA A 396 4.59 -8.79 14.21
N ALA A 397 5.18 -9.37 15.26
CA ALA A 397 5.45 -8.65 16.50
C ALA A 397 6.48 -7.53 16.32
N GLN A 398 7.54 -7.77 15.53
CA GLN A 398 8.53 -6.75 15.19
C GLN A 398 7.91 -5.63 14.37
N ALA A 399 7.10 -5.95 13.35
CA ALA A 399 6.44 -4.94 12.53
C ALA A 399 5.49 -4.06 13.36
N LEU A 400 4.76 -4.62 14.33
CA LEU A 400 3.97 -3.83 15.28
C LEU A 400 4.82 -2.93 16.18
N ALA A 401 5.98 -3.41 16.64
CA ALA A 401 6.90 -2.61 17.44
C ALA A 401 7.50 -1.44 16.62
N ASP A 402 7.81 -1.69 15.34
CA ASP A 402 8.28 -0.66 14.41
C ASP A 402 7.19 0.39 14.14
N LEU A 403 5.92 -0.05 13.98
CA LEU A 403 4.77 0.86 13.81
C LEU A 403 4.46 1.69 15.07
N ALA A 404 4.88 1.22 16.25
CA ALA A 404 4.69 1.94 17.51
C ALA A 404 5.50 3.25 17.56
N ASP A 405 6.57 3.40 16.77
CA ASP A 405 7.44 4.60 16.73
C ASP A 405 8.00 5.01 18.10
N SER A 406 8.32 4.03 18.96
CA SER A 406 8.82 4.31 20.30
C SER A 406 10.21 4.95 20.25
N GLY A 407 10.35 6.07 20.94
CA GLY A 407 11.55 6.89 20.97
C GLY A 407 12.52 6.56 22.11
N PRO A 408 13.53 7.43 22.32
CA PRO A 408 14.65 7.16 23.21
C PRO A 408 14.25 7.10 24.69
N LEU A 409 13.16 7.78 25.09
CA LEU A 409 12.70 7.76 26.48
C LEU A 409 12.13 6.40 26.82
N THR A 410 11.27 5.87 25.96
CA THR A 410 10.73 4.53 26.11
C THR A 410 11.84 3.47 26.00
N GLU A 411 12.74 3.57 25.02
CA GLU A 411 13.89 2.66 24.90
C GLU A 411 14.75 2.62 26.17
N LEU A 412 14.98 3.77 26.81
CA LEU A 412 15.76 3.86 28.04
C LEU A 412 15.03 3.19 29.21
N ILE A 413 13.74 3.48 29.40
CA ILE A 413 12.94 2.96 30.52
C ILE A 413 12.78 1.43 30.42
N VAL A 414 12.56 0.90 29.22
CA VAL A 414 12.42 -0.55 28.99
C VAL A 414 13.66 -1.32 29.44
N ARG A 415 14.87 -0.75 29.33
CA ARG A 415 16.11 -1.38 29.85
C ARG A 415 16.10 -1.60 31.36
N PHE A 416 15.32 -0.81 32.09
CA PHE A 416 15.24 -0.84 33.56
C PHE A 416 13.92 -1.42 34.09
N LEU A 417 13.08 -2.00 33.22
CA LEU A 417 11.84 -2.69 33.61
C LEU A 417 12.09 -4.21 33.68
N PRO A 418 12.56 -4.77 34.82
CA PRO A 418 12.56 -6.21 35.00
C PRO A 418 11.15 -6.65 35.40
N GLY A 419 10.52 -7.55 34.64
CA GLY A 419 9.23 -8.08 35.06
C GLY A 419 8.67 -9.20 34.17
N PRO A 420 7.78 -10.04 34.71
CA PRO A 420 7.09 -11.07 33.94
C PRO A 420 6.15 -10.44 32.89
N VAL A 421 5.91 -11.18 31.79
CA VAL A 421 5.05 -10.76 30.67
C VAL A 421 3.67 -10.32 31.17
N ARG A 422 3.40 -9.02 31.14
CA ARG A 422 2.08 -8.47 31.50
C ARG A 422 1.14 -8.50 30.30
N ARG A 423 -0.02 -9.14 30.44
CA ARG A 423 -1.11 -9.12 29.45
C ARG A 423 -1.85 -7.77 29.36
N THR A 424 -1.32 -6.71 29.99
CA THR A 424 -1.96 -5.39 30.10
C THR A 424 -1.48 -4.41 29.04
N ALA A 425 -0.55 -4.77 28.16
CA ALA A 425 0.05 -3.86 27.16
C ALA A 425 -0.95 -2.96 26.39
N PRO A 426 -2.01 -3.48 25.74
CA PRO A 426 -2.99 -2.63 25.07
C PRO A 426 -3.82 -1.77 26.04
N LEU A 427 -4.00 -2.20 27.29
CA LEU A 427 -4.68 -1.40 28.32
C LEU A 427 -3.80 -0.24 28.80
N SER A 428 -2.50 -0.47 29.00
CA SER A 428 -1.54 0.58 29.37
C SER A 428 -1.42 1.63 28.27
N ALA A 429 -1.32 1.19 27.01
CA ALA A 429 -1.32 2.09 25.86
C ALA A 429 -2.61 2.93 25.78
N ALA A 430 -3.78 2.29 25.93
CA ALA A 430 -5.07 2.98 25.92
C ALA A 430 -5.22 3.96 27.10
N ALA A 431 -4.86 3.54 28.31
CA ALA A 431 -4.95 4.36 29.52
C ALA A 431 -4.04 5.60 29.41
N GLY A 432 -2.80 5.42 28.95
CA GLY A 432 -1.87 6.52 28.72
C GLY A 432 -2.38 7.50 27.66
N ALA A 433 -2.89 6.98 26.54
CA ALA A 433 -3.46 7.78 25.46
C ALA A 433 -4.66 8.61 25.94
N VAL A 434 -5.61 7.99 26.64
CA VAL A 434 -6.79 8.70 27.17
C VAL A 434 -6.36 9.73 28.22
N ALA A 435 -5.44 9.39 29.12
CA ALA A 435 -5.01 10.28 30.19
C ALA A 435 -4.37 11.56 29.65
N VAL A 436 -3.44 11.47 28.69
CA VAL A 436 -2.73 12.65 28.17
C VAL A 436 -3.62 13.56 27.33
N VAL A 437 -4.54 12.98 26.54
CA VAL A 437 -5.51 13.75 25.76
C VAL A 437 -6.54 14.42 26.68
N LEU A 438 -7.04 13.70 27.69
CA LEU A 438 -7.98 14.26 28.67
C LEU A 438 -7.32 15.36 29.51
N ALA A 439 -6.06 15.18 29.91
CA ALA A 439 -5.28 16.21 30.59
C ALA A 439 -5.16 17.49 29.75
N ALA A 440 -4.78 17.35 28.47
CA ALA A 440 -4.73 18.47 27.53
C ALA A 440 -6.10 19.16 27.38
N TRP A 441 -7.19 18.38 27.35
CA TRP A 441 -8.55 18.93 27.21
C TRP A 441 -9.00 19.73 28.44
N LEU A 442 -8.74 19.19 29.63
CA LEU A 442 -9.17 19.77 30.91
C LEU A 442 -8.32 20.99 31.30
N TRP A 443 -7.01 20.91 31.11
CA TRP A 443 -6.07 21.92 31.62
C TRP A 443 -5.43 22.81 30.55
N GLY A 444 -5.55 22.48 29.26
CA GLY A 444 -4.94 23.26 28.18
C GLY A 444 -3.41 23.32 28.29
N PRO A 445 -2.76 24.44 27.91
CA PRO A 445 -1.31 24.59 27.96
C PRO A 445 -0.82 24.78 29.41
N ALA A 446 -0.73 23.70 30.19
CA ALA A 446 -0.40 23.74 31.61
C ALA A 446 0.59 22.64 32.04
N TRP A 447 1.33 22.90 33.12
CA TRP A 447 2.33 21.96 33.67
C TRP A 447 1.74 20.62 34.13
N GLN A 448 0.46 20.58 34.50
CA GLN A 448 -0.26 19.33 34.79
C GLN A 448 -0.26 18.40 33.57
N VAL A 449 -0.36 18.94 32.36
CA VAL A 449 -0.30 18.15 31.11
C VAL A 449 1.09 17.57 30.91
N VAL A 450 2.15 18.31 31.26
CA VAL A 450 3.54 17.82 31.20
C VAL A 450 3.73 16.62 32.14
N LEU A 451 3.19 16.69 33.37
CA LEU A 451 3.24 15.57 34.31
C LEU A 451 2.54 14.32 33.77
N VAL A 452 1.35 14.49 33.17
CA VAL A 452 0.60 13.38 32.57
C VAL A 452 1.27 12.88 31.29
N ALA A 453 1.93 13.74 30.51
CA ALA A 453 2.77 13.31 29.38
C ALA A 453 3.97 12.47 29.86
N GLY A 454 4.55 12.78 31.02
CA GLY A 454 5.54 11.92 31.67
C GLY A 454 4.98 10.56 32.07
N LEU A 455 3.75 10.51 32.60
CA LEU A 455 3.06 9.23 32.86
C LEU A 455 2.78 8.47 31.56
N TYR A 456 2.41 9.16 30.47
CA TYR A 456 2.22 8.55 29.16
C TYR A 456 3.50 7.88 28.64
N VAL A 457 4.68 8.48 28.84
CA VAL A 457 5.98 7.87 28.52
C VAL A 457 6.17 6.54 29.29
N LEU A 458 5.87 6.53 30.60
CA LEU A 458 5.99 5.32 31.44
C LEU A 458 5.04 4.20 30.97
N LEU A 459 3.77 4.54 30.70
CA LEU A 459 2.77 3.58 30.23
C LEU A 459 3.07 3.07 28.81
N SER A 460 3.63 3.92 27.97
CA SER A 460 4.10 3.54 26.63
C SER A 460 5.25 2.54 26.73
N ALA A 461 6.20 2.77 27.64
CA ALA A 461 7.30 1.84 27.92
C ALA A 461 6.82 0.49 28.46
N GLU A 462 5.83 0.48 29.36
CA GLU A 462 5.20 -0.77 29.79
C GLU A 462 4.58 -1.51 28.60
N ALA A 463 3.85 -0.80 27.72
CA ALA A 463 3.12 -1.40 26.62
C ALA A 463 4.02 -2.07 25.56
N VAL A 464 5.25 -1.58 25.37
CA VAL A 464 6.21 -2.14 24.39
C VAL A 464 7.36 -2.92 25.04
N SER A 465 7.29 -3.19 26.34
CA SER A 465 8.34 -3.92 27.08
C SER A 465 8.49 -5.40 26.67
N HIS A 466 7.55 -5.95 25.90
CA HIS A 466 7.54 -7.34 25.45
C HIS A 466 7.14 -7.46 23.98
N PRO A 467 7.50 -8.57 23.30
CA PRO A 467 7.06 -8.82 21.92
C PRO A 467 5.53 -8.79 21.77
N LEU A 468 5.05 -7.97 20.84
CA LEU A 468 3.63 -7.67 20.61
C LEU A 468 2.89 -8.83 19.91
N LYS A 469 2.65 -9.91 20.65
CA LYS A 469 2.02 -11.15 20.14
C LYS A 469 0.57 -11.35 20.61
N GLY A 470 0.13 -10.62 21.63
CA GLY A 470 -1.19 -10.72 22.25
C GLY A 470 -2.34 -10.30 21.33
N ALA A 471 -3.51 -10.91 21.48
CA ALA A 471 -4.67 -10.81 20.57
C ALA A 471 -5.03 -9.39 20.13
N LEU A 472 -4.85 -8.41 21.03
CA LEU A 472 -5.19 -7.01 20.83
C LEU A 472 -3.97 -6.08 20.71
N ASP A 473 -2.74 -6.60 20.68
CA ASP A 473 -1.52 -5.78 20.66
C ASP A 473 -1.40 -4.93 19.40
N TRP A 474 -2.08 -5.30 18.31
CA TRP A 474 -2.20 -4.50 17.10
C TRP A 474 -2.91 -3.14 17.32
N LEU A 475 -3.60 -2.94 18.46
CA LEU A 475 -4.18 -1.65 18.85
C LEU A 475 -3.17 -0.68 19.46
N ILE A 476 -1.97 -1.14 19.85
CA ILE A 476 -0.95 -0.31 20.50
C ILE A 476 -0.49 0.84 19.58
N PRO A 477 -0.05 0.61 18.32
CA PRO A 477 0.32 1.72 17.44
C PRO A 477 -0.83 2.71 17.21
N PRO A 478 -2.09 2.30 16.91
CA PRO A 478 -3.22 3.21 16.85
C PRO A 478 -3.44 4.07 18.10
N PHE A 479 -3.32 3.50 19.31
CA PHE A 479 -3.45 4.28 20.55
C PHE A 479 -2.36 5.33 20.68
N PHE A 480 -1.13 5.02 20.27
CA PHE A 480 -0.04 5.99 20.30
C PHE A 480 -0.23 7.12 19.28
N ARG A 481 -0.73 6.85 18.07
CA ARG A 481 -1.10 7.89 17.11
C ARG A 481 -2.22 8.79 17.64
N ALA A 482 -3.25 8.17 18.20
CA ALA A 482 -4.38 8.91 18.77
C ALA A 482 -3.92 9.80 19.93
N ALA A 483 -3.05 9.30 20.81
CA ALA A 483 -2.48 10.07 21.92
C ALA A 483 -1.73 11.30 21.39
N GLU A 484 -0.73 11.07 20.55
CA GLU A 484 0.14 12.11 20.02
C GLU A 484 -0.64 13.19 19.28
N TYR A 485 -1.45 12.79 18.30
CA TYR A 485 -2.10 13.77 17.43
C TYR A 485 -3.23 14.51 18.11
N CYS A 486 -4.04 13.84 18.94
CA CYS A 486 -5.11 14.51 19.67
C CYS A 486 -4.54 15.47 20.73
N THR A 487 -3.44 15.12 21.40
CA THR A 487 -2.77 16.05 22.32
C THR A 487 -2.28 17.30 21.59
N VAL A 488 -1.64 17.15 20.41
CA VAL A 488 -1.21 18.29 19.58
C VAL A 488 -2.41 19.15 19.16
N LEU A 489 -3.49 18.53 18.65
CA LEU A 489 -4.73 19.24 18.27
C LEU A 489 -5.32 20.02 19.45
N VAL A 490 -5.48 19.36 20.60
CA VAL A 490 -6.16 19.96 21.76
C VAL A 490 -5.33 21.10 22.35
N LEU A 491 -4.02 20.94 22.49
CA LEU A 491 -3.15 22.00 22.99
C LEU A 491 -3.11 23.20 22.03
N ALA A 492 -3.08 22.97 20.73
CA ALA A 492 -3.14 24.04 19.73
C ALA A 492 -4.49 24.76 19.73
N ALA A 493 -5.60 24.03 19.88
CA ALA A 493 -6.93 24.62 20.01
C ALA A 493 -7.05 25.46 21.29
N LYS A 494 -6.52 24.96 22.42
CA LYS A 494 -6.56 25.62 23.74
C LYS A 494 -5.55 26.75 23.92
N ALA A 495 -4.64 26.94 22.96
CA ALA A 495 -3.72 28.07 22.95
C ALA A 495 -4.42 29.39 22.57
N ASP A 496 -5.65 29.33 22.02
CA ASP A 496 -6.50 30.48 21.68
C ASP A 496 -5.77 31.57 20.87
N VAL A 497 -4.87 31.16 19.96
CA VAL A 497 -4.11 32.06 19.09
C VAL A 497 -4.22 31.64 17.62
N ASN A 498 -4.42 32.63 16.76
CA ASN A 498 -4.42 32.43 15.33
C ASN A 498 -3.08 31.85 14.87
N GLY A 499 -3.12 30.78 14.09
CA GLY A 499 -1.93 30.11 13.56
C GLY A 499 -1.49 28.85 14.32
N ALA A 500 -1.88 28.67 15.59
CA ALA A 500 -1.53 27.46 16.34
C ALA A 500 -2.11 26.19 15.69
N LEU A 501 -3.39 26.21 15.29
CA LEU A 501 -4.03 25.09 14.60
C LEU A 501 -3.42 24.78 13.22
N PRO A 502 -3.17 25.76 12.33
CA PRO A 502 -2.38 25.55 11.11
C PRO A 502 -0.98 24.97 11.36
N ALA A 503 -0.26 25.45 12.39
CA ALA A 503 1.06 24.93 12.74
C ALA A 503 1.00 23.48 13.25
N ALA A 504 0.01 23.17 14.10
CA ALA A 504 -0.30 21.82 14.53
C ALA A 504 -0.68 20.90 13.37
N PHE A 505 -1.44 21.41 12.39
CA PHE A 505 -1.77 20.68 11.17
C PHE A 505 -0.49 20.33 10.40
N GLY A 506 0.43 21.27 10.21
CA GLY A 506 1.73 21.01 9.58
C GLY A 506 2.54 19.95 10.32
N LEU A 507 2.60 20.02 11.65
CA LEU A 507 3.32 19.05 12.47
C LEU A 507 2.71 17.63 12.35
N VAL A 508 1.40 17.52 12.53
CA VAL A 508 0.72 16.21 12.43
C VAL A 508 0.81 15.66 11.02
N ALA A 509 0.74 16.48 9.96
CA ALA A 509 0.94 16.03 8.58
C ALA A 509 2.35 15.45 8.36
N ALA A 510 3.39 16.12 8.87
CA ALA A 510 4.78 15.65 8.76
C ALA A 510 5.01 14.34 9.51
N VAL A 511 4.48 14.25 10.73
CA VAL A 511 4.58 13.03 11.55
C VAL A 511 3.71 11.89 10.97
N ALA A 512 2.53 12.19 10.44
CA ALA A 512 1.69 11.21 9.75
C ALA A 512 2.40 10.64 8.53
N TYR A 513 3.08 11.49 7.74
CA TYR A 513 3.89 11.04 6.61
C TYR A 513 4.98 10.04 7.03
N HIS A 514 5.73 10.31 8.10
CA HIS A 514 6.71 9.37 8.68
C HIS A 514 6.08 8.00 8.99
N HIS A 515 4.89 7.99 9.58
CA HIS A 515 4.19 6.74 9.88
C HIS A 515 3.71 6.01 8.63
N TYR A 516 3.20 6.72 7.61
CA TYR A 516 2.87 6.08 6.33
C TYR A 516 4.11 5.52 5.65
N ASP A 517 5.21 6.27 5.62
CA ASP A 517 6.46 5.81 5.02
C ASP A 517 6.92 4.49 5.67
N THR A 518 6.87 4.42 7.00
CA THR A 518 7.15 3.19 7.76
C THR A 518 6.22 2.04 7.36
N VAL A 519 4.91 2.28 7.25
CA VAL A 519 3.93 1.27 6.78
C VAL A 519 4.30 0.74 5.39
N TYR A 520 4.61 1.63 4.44
CA TYR A 520 4.87 1.25 3.06
C TYR A 520 6.18 0.48 2.92
N ARG A 521 7.20 0.77 3.73
CA ARG A 521 8.44 -0.02 3.78
C ARG A 521 8.21 -1.43 4.31
N ILE A 522 7.43 -1.56 5.39
CA ILE A 522 7.09 -2.86 6.00
C ILE A 522 6.30 -3.71 4.99
N ARG A 523 5.25 -3.14 4.36
CA ARG A 523 4.49 -3.80 3.30
C ARG A 523 5.35 -4.19 2.10
N GLY A 524 6.34 -3.36 1.78
CA GLY A 524 7.32 -3.59 0.73
C GLY A 524 8.33 -4.71 1.04
N ASN A 525 8.29 -5.33 2.23
CA ASN A 525 9.35 -6.19 2.74
C ASN A 525 10.74 -5.52 2.74
N ALA A 526 10.77 -4.19 2.82
CA ALA A 526 11.98 -3.38 2.74
C ALA A 526 12.52 -2.95 4.13
N GLY A 527 11.91 -3.46 5.20
CA GLY A 527 12.22 -3.11 6.60
C GLY A 527 11.37 -1.95 7.12
N ALA A 528 11.75 -1.41 8.28
CA ALA A 528 11.14 -0.23 8.87
C ALA A 528 12.03 1.02 8.72
N SER A 529 11.53 2.17 9.16
CA SER A 529 12.32 3.39 9.28
C SER A 529 13.55 3.17 10.18
N PRO A 530 14.72 3.74 9.83
CA PRO A 530 15.93 3.47 10.58
C PRO A 530 15.85 4.05 12.00
N ALA A 531 16.37 3.32 12.99
CA ALA A 531 16.25 3.73 14.40
C ALA A 531 16.85 5.12 14.72
N TRP A 532 17.86 5.57 13.96
CA TRP A 532 18.40 6.93 14.13
C TRP A 532 17.37 8.00 13.78
N LEU A 533 16.49 7.75 12.79
CA LEU A 533 15.46 8.69 12.38
C LEU A 533 14.46 8.86 13.50
N VAL A 534 13.91 7.75 14.02
CA VAL A 534 12.96 7.73 15.14
C VAL A 534 13.54 8.45 16.37
N ARG A 535 14.82 8.21 16.71
CA ARG A 535 15.51 8.91 17.80
C ARG A 535 15.67 10.41 17.54
N ALA A 536 16.05 10.80 16.32
CA ALA A 536 16.25 12.19 15.95
C ALA A 536 14.95 13.00 16.02
N ILE A 537 13.81 12.40 15.65
CA ILE A 537 12.49 13.02 15.78
C ILE A 537 11.82 12.71 17.12
N GLY A 538 12.49 12.04 18.06
CA GLY A 538 12.05 11.84 19.45
C GLY A 538 11.00 10.74 19.70
N GLY A 539 10.59 9.98 18.68
CA GLY A 539 9.48 9.02 18.79
C GLY A 539 8.15 9.63 19.23
N HIS A 540 7.10 8.82 19.29
CA HIS A 540 5.76 9.29 19.62
C HIS A 540 5.67 9.92 21.01
N GLU A 541 6.36 9.33 22.00
CA GLU A 541 6.30 9.76 23.39
C GLU A 541 7.15 11.02 23.64
N GLY A 542 8.34 11.10 23.03
CA GLY A 542 9.21 12.27 23.15
C GLY A 542 8.62 13.50 22.47
N ARG A 543 8.00 13.35 21.29
CA ARG A 543 7.28 14.45 20.62
C ARG A 543 6.07 14.91 21.41
N THR A 544 5.27 13.98 21.94
CA THR A 544 4.11 14.31 22.78
C THR A 544 4.54 15.09 24.02
N LEU A 545 5.58 14.63 24.72
CA LEU A 545 6.13 15.32 25.89
C LEU A 545 6.71 16.69 25.53
N LEU A 546 7.48 16.79 24.44
CA LEU A 546 8.05 18.04 23.97
C LEU A 546 6.97 19.07 23.67
N VAL A 547 5.91 18.69 22.94
CA VAL A 547 4.79 19.60 22.64
C VAL A 547 4.08 20.03 23.92
N ALA A 548 3.86 19.14 24.89
CA ALA A 548 3.28 19.50 26.18
C ALA A 548 4.15 20.50 26.95
N VAL A 549 5.48 20.32 26.97
CA VAL A 549 6.43 21.24 27.61
C VAL A 549 6.42 22.60 26.91
N LEU A 550 6.50 22.61 25.58
CA LEU A 550 6.47 23.85 24.79
C LEU A 550 5.16 24.61 25.01
N ALA A 551 4.02 23.92 25.07
CA ALA A 551 2.72 24.53 25.35
C ALA A 551 2.69 25.17 26.74
N ALA A 552 3.21 24.49 27.77
CA ALA A 552 3.20 25.00 29.15
C ALA A 552 4.23 26.11 29.42
N ALA A 553 5.37 26.10 28.71
CA ALA A 553 6.50 27.00 28.99
C ALA A 553 6.52 28.28 28.14
N LEU A 554 5.89 28.26 26.96
CA LEU A 554 5.94 29.38 26.01
C LEU A 554 4.65 30.20 26.02
N THR A 555 4.71 31.44 25.57
CA THR A 555 3.49 32.20 25.23
C THR A 555 2.79 31.57 24.03
N ALA A 556 1.50 31.81 23.84
CA ALA A 556 0.74 31.21 22.73
C ALA A 556 1.36 31.52 21.34
N SER A 557 1.85 32.74 21.13
CA SER A 557 2.53 33.13 19.88
C SER A 557 3.86 32.40 19.70
N GLN A 558 4.67 32.27 20.77
CA GLN A 558 5.91 31.50 20.76
C GLN A 558 5.65 30.01 20.54
N PHE A 559 4.58 29.46 21.12
CA PHE A 559 4.16 28.08 20.92
C PHE A 559 3.80 27.81 19.45
N THR A 560 3.10 28.74 18.79
CA THR A 560 2.82 28.67 17.35
C THR A 560 4.09 28.60 16.50
N VAL A 561 5.07 29.44 16.82
CA VAL A 561 6.38 29.42 16.15
C VAL A 561 7.09 28.08 16.42
N ALA A 562 7.07 27.60 17.66
CA ALA A 562 7.71 26.35 18.04
C ALA A 562 7.08 25.14 17.32
N LEU A 563 5.74 25.07 17.22
CA LEU A 563 5.05 24.05 16.42
C LEU A 563 5.45 24.11 14.95
N THR A 564 5.57 25.31 14.39
CA THR A 564 5.97 25.51 12.99
C THR A 564 7.41 25.06 12.75
N VAL A 565 8.34 25.43 13.64
CA VAL A 565 9.74 24.99 13.58
C VAL A 565 9.82 23.47 13.69
N LEU A 566 9.09 22.87 14.63
CA LEU A 566 9.06 21.42 14.81
C LEU A 566 8.49 20.72 13.58
N ALA A 567 7.39 21.24 13.01
CA ALA A 567 6.79 20.71 11.78
C ALA A 567 7.78 20.70 10.61
N VAL A 568 8.47 21.83 10.39
CA VAL A 568 9.47 21.95 9.32
C VAL A 568 10.68 21.03 9.58
N ALA A 569 11.19 20.99 10.81
CA ALA A 569 12.32 20.15 11.17
C ALA A 569 12.01 18.65 10.96
N VAL A 570 10.86 18.18 11.45
CA VAL A 570 10.41 16.80 11.25
C VAL A 570 10.20 16.51 9.77
N ALA A 571 9.49 17.38 9.04
CA ALA A 571 9.23 17.19 7.62
C ALA A 571 10.54 17.07 6.82
N LEU A 572 11.52 17.95 7.06
CA LEU A 572 12.79 17.93 6.35
C LEU A 572 13.58 16.64 6.62
N VAL A 573 13.71 16.25 7.89
CA VAL A 573 14.50 15.05 8.25
C VAL A 573 13.84 13.79 7.69
N VAL A 574 12.52 13.66 7.80
CA VAL A 574 11.76 12.50 7.31
C VAL A 574 11.74 12.45 5.79
N LEU A 575 11.47 13.56 5.10
CA LEU A 575 11.42 13.58 3.62
C LEU A 575 12.80 13.30 3.02
N VAL A 576 13.87 13.86 3.59
CA VAL A 576 15.23 13.61 3.09
C VAL A 576 15.60 12.14 3.26
N GLU A 577 15.28 11.51 4.39
CA GLU A 577 15.54 10.09 4.60
C GLU A 577 14.67 9.22 3.68
N SER A 578 13.37 9.51 3.57
CA SER A 578 12.45 8.77 2.71
C SER A 578 12.85 8.84 1.24
N ILE A 579 13.13 10.05 0.71
CA ILE A 579 13.61 10.20 -0.68
C ILE A 579 14.91 9.42 -0.89
N ARG A 580 15.88 9.54 0.04
CA ARG A 580 17.15 8.79 -0.07
C ARG A 580 16.90 7.29 -0.12
N PHE A 581 16.04 6.77 0.75
CA PHE A 581 15.71 5.35 0.77
C PHE A 581 15.04 4.91 -0.53
N TRP A 582 13.94 5.52 -0.94
CA TRP A 582 13.16 5.04 -2.10
C TRP A 582 13.84 5.27 -3.45
N VAL A 583 14.77 6.23 -3.53
CA VAL A 583 15.61 6.43 -4.74
C VAL A 583 16.77 5.44 -4.79
N SER A 584 17.34 5.04 -3.65
CA SER A 584 18.50 4.13 -3.60
C SER A 584 18.14 2.66 -3.41
N ALA A 585 17.00 2.36 -2.81
CA ALA A 585 16.55 1.01 -2.52
C ALA A 585 16.04 0.35 -3.80
N GLY A 586 16.73 -0.71 -4.23
CA GLY A 586 16.19 -1.70 -5.18
C GLY A 586 15.12 -2.59 -4.55
N ALA A 587 14.22 -2.01 -3.74
CA ALA A 587 13.15 -2.72 -3.05
C ALA A 587 12.24 -3.47 -4.05
N PRO A 588 11.37 -4.38 -3.63
CA PRO A 588 10.34 -4.96 -4.49
C PRO A 588 9.21 -3.97 -4.78
N ALA A 589 8.67 -3.96 -6.00
CA ALA A 589 7.51 -3.14 -6.37
C ALA A 589 6.22 -3.75 -5.79
N VAL A 590 5.93 -3.45 -4.52
CA VAL A 590 4.69 -3.89 -3.87
C VAL A 590 3.59 -2.86 -4.16
N HIS A 591 2.70 -3.19 -5.09
CA HIS A 591 1.52 -2.40 -5.41
C HIS A 591 0.30 -2.93 -4.64
N ASP A 592 -0.55 -2.03 -4.13
CA ASP A 592 -1.79 -2.41 -3.45
C ASP A 592 -2.77 -3.04 -4.47
N GLU A 593 -2.88 -4.38 -4.44
CA GLU A 593 -3.83 -5.15 -5.26
C GLU A 593 -5.23 -5.27 -4.65
N GLY A 594 -5.46 -4.64 -3.49
CA GLY A 594 -6.73 -4.67 -2.78
C GLY A 594 -6.80 -5.88 -1.85
N GLU A 595 -6.59 -5.64 -0.56
CA GLU A 595 -6.65 -6.70 0.45
C GLU A 595 -8.10 -7.22 0.64
N PRO A 596 -8.27 -8.49 1.03
CA PRO A 596 -9.59 -9.05 1.36
C PRO A 596 -10.10 -8.44 2.67
N ALA A 597 -11.38 -8.07 2.72
CA ALA A 597 -12.04 -7.51 3.90
C ALA A 597 -12.16 -8.51 5.08
#